data_AF-A0A645DY52-F1
#
_entry.id   AF-A0A645DY52-F1
#
_cell.length_a   1.000
_cell.length_b   1.000
_cell.length_c   1.000
_cell.angle_alpha   90.00
_cell.angle_beta   90.00
_cell.angle_gamma   90.00
#
_symmetry.space_group_name_H-M   'P 1'
#
loop_
_entity.id
_entity.type
_entity.pdbx_description
1 polymer ?
#
loop_
_entity_poly.entity_id
_entity_poly.type
_entity_poly.pdbx_seq_one_letter_code
_entity_poly.pdbx_strand_id
1 'polypeptide(L)' 'MEEEKLEYFSGSDNIEDLLPILEEREAMKKLPAHYRRILEYRLYGYSVTEIAADMGVSHQAISKMIKNAVNQLRLLINNN' A
#
# COMPACT_ATOMS: atom_id res chain seq x y z
N MET A 1 -14.72 -7.49 16.08
CA MET A 1 -14.78 -6.20 15.37
C MET A 1 -13.35 -5.69 15.37
N GLU A 2 -12.56 -5.76 14.31
CA GLU A 2 -12.86 -5.65 12.88
C GLU A 2 -11.85 -6.50 12.08
N GLU A 3 -12.10 -7.80 11.90
CA GLU A 3 -11.38 -8.61 10.89
C GLU A 3 -12.16 -8.63 9.57
N GLU A 4 -12.92 -7.57 9.29
CA GLU A 4 -13.74 -7.47 8.09
C GLU A 4 -13.01 -6.69 6.99
N LYS A 5 -12.75 -7.41 5.89
CA LYS A 5 -12.60 -6.93 4.51
C LYS A 5 -11.22 -6.48 4.06
N LEU A 6 -10.28 -7.41 4.12
CA LEU A 6 -9.32 -7.61 3.04
C LEU A 6 -9.84 -8.72 2.11
N GLU A 7 -11.04 -8.54 1.54
CA GLU A 7 -11.47 -9.31 0.37
C GLU A 7 -10.71 -8.81 -0.86
N TYR A 8 -9.40 -9.08 -0.90
CA TYR A 8 -8.65 -9.20 -2.15
C TYR A 8 -8.79 -10.65 -2.63
N PHE A 9 -10.02 -11.12 -2.81
CA PHE A 9 -10.29 -12.31 -3.60
C PHE A 9 -10.67 -11.83 -4.99
N SER A 10 -9.66 -11.72 -5.86
CA SER A 10 -9.94 -11.86 -7.29
C SER A 10 -10.65 -13.19 -7.43
N GLY A 11 -11.85 -13.22 -8.03
CA GLY A 11 -12.60 -14.45 -8.28
C GLY A 11 -11.93 -15.36 -9.31
N SER A 12 -10.61 -15.49 -9.25
CA SER A 12 -9.78 -16.39 -10.05
C SER A 12 -9.34 -17.56 -9.18
N ASP A 13 -9.67 -18.76 -9.65
CA ASP A 13 -9.21 -20.03 -9.09
C ASP A 13 -7.78 -20.38 -9.58
N ASN A 14 -7.15 -19.53 -10.40
CA ASN A 14 -5.81 -19.74 -10.93
C ASN A 14 -4.75 -19.10 -10.03
N ILE A 15 -3.81 -19.91 -9.55
CA ILE A 15 -2.69 -19.44 -8.72
C ILE A 15 -1.78 -18.45 -9.45
N GLU A 16 -1.65 -18.55 -10.77
CA GLU A 16 -0.85 -17.61 -11.58
C GLU A 16 -1.41 -16.18 -11.52
N ASP A 17 -2.74 -16.04 -11.46
CA ASP A 17 -3.40 -14.73 -11.33
C ASP A 17 -3.26 -14.16 -9.92
N LEU A 18 -3.02 -15.02 -8.91
CA LEU A 18 -2.80 -14.62 -7.53
C LEU A 18 -1.34 -14.23 -7.26
N LEU A 19 -0.37 -14.69 -8.06
CA LEU A 19 1.06 -14.42 -7.85
C LEU A 19 1.37 -12.92 -7.71
N PRO A 20 0.89 -12.01 -8.59
CA PRO A 20 1.17 -10.58 -8.46
C PRO A 20 0.65 -9.99 -7.15
N ILE A 21 -0.55 -10.41 -6.72
CA ILE A 21 -1.17 -9.96 -5.47
C ILE A 21 -0.34 -10.44 -4.28
N LEU A 22 0.15 -11.69 -4.31
CA LEU A 22 0.99 -12.25 -3.25
C LEU A 22 2.35 -11.54 -3.19
N GLU A 23 2.97 -11.27 -4.34
CA GLU A 23 4.23 -10.52 -4.43
C GLU A 23 4.09 -9.09 -3.90
N GLU A 24 3.02 -8.39 -4.28
CA GLU A 24 2.71 -7.06 -3.75
C GLU A 24 2.52 -7.08 -2.23
N ARG A 25 1.83 -8.09 -1.68
CA ARG A 25 1.62 -8.23 -0.23
C ARG A 25 2.92 -8.52 0.51
N GLU A 26 3.77 -9.40 -0.01
CA GLU A 26 5.08 -9.65 0.58
C GLU A 26 6.02 -8.43 0.50
N ALA A 27 5.97 -7.69 -0.60
CA ALA A 27 6.72 -6.45 -0.75
C ALA A 27 6.23 -5.36 0.22
N MET A 28 4.92 -5.22 0.44
CA MET A 28 4.33 -4.30 1.42
C MET A 28 4.82 -4.57 2.86
N LYS A 29 5.04 -5.83 3.24
CA LYS A 29 5.60 -6.19 4.56
C LYS A 29 7.04 -5.70 4.74
N LYS A 30 7.82 -5.67 3.66
CA LYS A 30 9.23 -5.22 3.66
C LYS A 30 9.37 -3.69 3.67
N LEU A 31 8.30 -2.94 3.43
CA LEU A 31 8.35 -1.48 3.48
C LEU A 31 8.58 -0.95 4.91
N PRO A 32 9.28 0.19 5.04
CA PRO A 32 9.30 0.97 6.27
C PRO A 32 7.87 1.28 6.75
N ALA A 33 7.63 1.22 8.06
CA ALA A 33 6.28 1.31 8.64
C ALA A 33 5.52 2.58 8.22
N HIS A 34 6.21 3.72 8.11
CA HIS A 34 5.59 4.97 7.68
C HIS A 34 5.12 4.93 6.21
N TYR A 35 5.90 4.34 5.31
CA TYR A 35 5.50 4.18 3.91
C TYR A 35 4.40 3.15 3.75
N ARG A 36 4.46 2.03 4.49
CA ARG A 36 3.41 1.03 4.52
C ARG A 36 2.07 1.64 4.94
N ARG A 37 2.05 2.37 6.05
CA ARG A 37 0.82 3.02 6.58
C ARG A 37 0.21 4.01 5.57
N ILE A 38 1.04 4.80 4.90
CA ILE A 38 0.57 5.73 3.87
C ILE A 38 -0.09 4.98 2.71
N LEU A 39 0.50 3.89 2.25
CA LEU A 39 -0.07 3.08 1.17
C LEU A 39 -1.34 2.33 1.61
N GLU A 40 -1.37 1.80 2.82
CA GLU A 40 -2.58 1.19 3.42
C GLU A 40 -3.74 2.18 3.45
N TYR A 41 -3.53 3.40 3.95
CA TYR A 41 -4.55 4.45 3.92
C TYR A 41 -5.04 4.74 2.50
N ARG A 42 -4.14 4.80 1.52
CA ARG A 42 -4.52 4.98 0.10
C ARG A 42 -5.34 3.82 -0.44
N LEU A 43 -5.02 2.57 -0.05
CA LEU A 43 -5.78 1.37 -0.43
C LEU A 43 -7.17 1.35 0.24
N TYR A 44 -7.29 1.84 1.47
CA TYR A 44 -8.56 2.03 2.16
C TYR A 44 -9.38 3.23 1.66
N GLY A 45 -8.89 3.97 0.66
CA GLY A 45 -9.62 5.06 0.01
C GLY A 45 -9.41 6.45 0.61
N TYR A 46 -8.58 6.61 1.64
CA TYR A 46 -8.30 7.92 2.25
C TYR A 46 -7.64 8.87 1.25
N SER A 47 -8.13 10.10 1.18
CA SER A 47 -7.57 11.16 0.35
C SER A 47 -6.21 11.64 0.87
N VAL A 48 -5.43 12.28 0.00
CA VAL A 48 -4.13 12.86 0.36
C VAL A 48 -4.28 13.91 1.48
N THR A 49 -5.38 14.66 1.47
CA THR A 49 -5.68 15.66 2.49
C THR A 49 -5.96 15.04 3.86
N GLU A 50 -6.76 13.96 3.91
CA GLU A 50 -7.05 13.25 5.16
C GLU A 50 -5.77 12.63 5.76
N ILE A 51 -4.94 12.04 4.91
CA ILE A 51 -3.65 11.47 5.36
C ILE A 51 -2.71 12.58 5.86
N ALA A 52 -2.65 13.71 5.17
CA ALA A 52 -1.84 14.86 5.59
C ALA A 52 -2.27 15.36 6.99
N ALA A 53 -3.58 15.47 7.22
CA ALA A 53 -4.15 15.89 8.49
C ALA A 53 -3.85 14.89 9.62
N ASP A 54 -4.05 13.58 9.38
CA ASP A 54 -3.75 12.52 10.36
C ASP A 54 -2.26 12.49 10.74
N MET A 55 -1.38 12.70 9.76
CA MET A 55 0.07 12.65 9.98
C MET A 55 0.67 13.98 10.43
N GLY A 56 -0.12 15.06 10.51
CA GLY A 56 0.38 16.39 10.91
C GLY A 56 1.40 17.00 9.95
N VAL A 57 1.29 16.70 8.65
CA VAL A 57 2.22 17.19 7.60
C VAL A 57 1.49 17.95 6.51
N SER A 58 2.22 18.67 5.65
CA SER A 58 1.62 19.36 4.51
C SER A 58 1.17 18.40 3.42
N HIS A 59 0.16 18.80 2.64
CA HIS A 59 -0.30 18.06 1.46
C HIS A 59 0.85 17.74 0.48
N GLN A 60 1.79 18.68 0.29
CA GLN A 60 2.95 18.48 -0.58
C GLN A 60 3.93 17.44 -0.02
N ALA A 61 4.18 17.48 1.29
CA ALA A 61 5.04 16.51 1.97
C ALA A 61 4.48 15.10 1.83
N ILE A 62 3.18 14.91 2.08
CA ILE A 62 2.57 13.59 1.96
C ILE A 62 2.52 13.11 0.50
N SER A 63 2.27 13.99 -0.47
CA SER A 63 2.29 13.63 -1.90
C SER A 63 3.68 13.10 -2.32
N LYS A 64 4.75 13.74 -1.81
CA LYS A 64 6.12 13.27 -2.01
C LYS A 64 6.37 11.94 -1.32
N MET A 65 5.89 11.76 -0.08
CA MET A 65 6.02 10.49 0.63
C MET A 65 5.30 9.34 -0.07
N ILE A 66 4.09 9.56 -0.60
CA ILE A 66 3.35 8.57 -1.41
C ILE A 66 4.18 8.15 -2.63
N LYS A 67 4.72 9.11 -3.38
CA LYS A 67 5.57 8.81 -4.55
C LYS A 67 6.79 7.97 -4.16
N ASN A 68 7.46 8.33 -3.07
CA ASN A 68 8.61 7.59 -2.57
C ASN A 68 8.23 6.17 -2.11
N ALA A 69 7.11 6.02 -1.41
CA ALA A 69 6.60 4.74 -0.95
C ALA A 69 6.29 3.81 -2.13
N VAL A 70 5.60 4.31 -3.17
CA VAL A 70 5.31 3.55 -4.40
C VAL A 70 6.59 3.13 -5.12
N ASN A 71 7.57 4.03 -5.23
CA ASN A 71 8.85 3.70 -5.86
C ASN A 71 9.60 2.62 -5.08
N GLN A 72 9.63 2.69 -3.75
CA GLN A 72 10.24 1.64 -2.93
C GLN A 72 9.49 0.31 -3.05
N LEU A 73 8.15 0.33 -3.08
CA LEU A 73 7.36 -0.89 -3.27
C LEU A 73 7.70 -1.56 -4.60
N ARG A 74 7.78 -0.79 -5.69
CA ARG A 74 8.18 -1.31 -7.02
C ARG A 74 9.58 -1.91 -7.02
N LEU A 75 10.53 -1.27 -6.33
CA LEU A 75 11.89 -1.83 -6.20
C LEU A 75 11.89 -3.15 -5.42
N LEU A 76 11.04 -3.30 -4.40
CA LEU A 76 10.91 -4.54 -3.64
C LEU A 76 10.24 -5.67 -4.44
N ILE A 77 9.32 -5.33 -5.35
CA ILE A 77 8.69 -6.30 -6.25
C ILE A 77 9.68 -6.73 -7.34
N ASN A 78 10.36 -5.79 -7.99
CA ASN A 78 11.25 -6.06 -9.12
C ASN A 78 12.59 -6.72 -8.74
N ASN A 79 12.99 -6.67 -7.46
CA ASN A 79 14.24 -7.24 -6.98
C ASN A 79 14.03 -8.55 -6.17
N ASN A 80 12.83 -9.14 -6.22
CA ASN A 80 12.56 -10.50 -5.72
C ASN A 80 12.82 -11.54 -6.81
#